data_AF-A0A2V3HFP5-F1
#
_entry.id   AF-A0A2V3HFP5-F1
#
_cell.length_a   1.000
_cell.length_b   1.000
_cell.length_c   1.000
_cell.angle_alpha   90.00
_cell.angle_beta   90.00
_cell.angle_gamma   90.00
#
_symmetry.space_group_name_H-M   'P 1'
#
loop_
_entity.id
_entity.type
_entity.pdbx_description
1 polymer ?
#
loop_
_entity_poly.entity_id
_entity_poly.type
_entity_poly.pdbx_seq_one_letter_code
_entity_poly.pdbx_strand_id
1 'polypeptide(L)'
;MSDEEYPEFTAAPAAPETEGTDYGTPLAILGGLLVLAGFGLGLQAYMAMSDGLLTSEYGDQQDQFNLGLLVMVVGILLSAFSGLGTVMRSAFGALLGGGGD
;
A
#
# COMPACT_ATOMS: atom_id res chain seq x y z
N MET A 1 -6.75 -60.60 -30.88
CA MET A 1 -6.75 -59.13 -30.80
C MET A 1 -6.74 -58.82 -29.33
N SER A 2 -5.59 -58.45 -28.78
CA SER A 2 -5.49 -57.93 -27.42
C SER A 2 -5.84 -56.45 -27.51
N ASP A 3 -6.85 -56.04 -26.76
CA ASP A 3 -7.22 -54.63 -26.63
C ASP A 3 -6.17 -53.97 -25.73
N GLU A 4 -5.10 -53.46 -26.34
CA GLU A 4 -4.16 -52.56 -25.68
C GLU A 4 -4.88 -51.23 -25.35
N GLU A 5 -5.48 -51.18 -24.17
CA GLU A 5 -6.09 -49.97 -23.61
C GLU A 5 -4.97 -48.97 -23.27
N TYR A 6 -4.85 -47.93 -24.10
CA TYR A 6 -3.91 -46.84 -23.88
C TYR A 6 -4.30 -46.08 -22.60
N PRO A 7 -3.36 -45.77 -21.69
CA PRO A 7 -3.68 -44.98 -20.51
C PRO A 7 -4.15 -43.58 -20.95
N GLU A 8 -5.31 -43.17 -20.47
CA GLU A 8 -5.81 -41.80 -20.66
C GLU A 8 -4.75 -40.80 -20.20
N PHE A 9 -4.41 -39.87 -21.10
CA PHE A 9 -3.49 -38.79 -20.81
C PHE A 9 -4.18 -37.80 -19.87
N THR A 10 -4.16 -38.10 -18.57
CA THR A 10 -4.57 -37.16 -17.53
C THR A 10 -3.58 -36.00 -17.57
N ALA A 11 -4.05 -34.82 -17.97
CA ALA A 11 -3.24 -33.60 -17.91
C ALA A 11 -2.64 -33.47 -16.50
N ALA A 12 -1.36 -33.12 -16.43
CA ALA A 12 -0.69 -32.91 -15.15
C ALA A 12 -1.56 -31.96 -14.30
N PRO A 13 -1.77 -32.26 -13.00
CA PRO A 13 -2.56 -31.39 -12.14
C PRO A 13 -2.01 -29.98 -12.26
N ALA A 14 -2.90 -29.02 -12.51
CA ALA A 14 -2.52 -27.62 -12.62
C ALA A 14 -1.63 -27.28 -11.42
N ALA A 15 -0.40 -26.81 -11.70
CA ALA A 15 0.51 -26.41 -10.65
C ALA A 15 -0.22 -25.41 -9.75
N PRO A 16 -0.16 -25.56 -8.41
CA PRO A 16 -0.84 -24.63 -7.52
C PRO A 16 -0.33 -23.24 -7.83
N GLU A 17 -1.24 -22.32 -8.16
CA GLU A 17 -0.90 -20.94 -8.35
C GLU A 17 -0.26 -20.45 -7.06
N THR A 18 1.01 -20.06 -7.13
CA THR A 18 1.69 -19.49 -5.97
C THR A 18 0.94 -18.22 -5.59
N GLU A 19 0.19 -18.26 -4.49
CA GLU A 19 -0.37 -17.06 -3.86
C GLU A 19 0.80 -16.15 -3.48
N GLY A 20 1.15 -15.23 -4.37
CA GLY A 20 2.08 -14.16 -4.05
C GLY A 20 1.52 -13.42 -2.84
N THR A 21 2.32 -13.36 -1.77
CA THR A 21 1.91 -12.72 -0.52
C THR A 21 1.40 -11.29 -0.80
N ASP A 22 0.12 -11.05 -0.52
CA ASP A 22 -0.52 -9.75 -0.78
C ASP A 22 -0.16 -8.76 0.33
N TYR A 23 0.80 -7.88 0.04
CA TYR A 23 1.23 -6.81 0.94
C TYR A 23 0.46 -5.50 0.75
N GLY A 24 -0.48 -5.41 -0.19
CA GLY A 24 -1.18 -4.16 -0.52
C GLY A 24 -1.99 -3.60 0.64
N THR A 25 -2.79 -4.46 1.28
CA THR A 25 -3.63 -4.12 2.43
C THR A 25 -2.82 -3.66 3.65
N PRO A 26 -1.81 -4.41 4.14
CA PRO A 26 -1.02 -3.97 5.30
C PRO A 26 -0.23 -2.68 5.02
N LEU A 27 0.26 -2.47 3.79
CA LEU A 27 0.93 -1.22 3.40
C LEU A 27 -0.02 -0.02 3.41
N ALA A 28 -1.28 -0.19 2.99
CA ALA A 28 -2.28 0.87 3.04
C ALA A 28 -2.64 1.26 4.48
N ILE A 29 -2.76 0.27 5.39
CA ILE A 29 -3.01 0.51 6.81
C ILE A 29 -1.83 1.27 7.44
N LEU A 30 -0.59 0.84 7.18
CA LEU A 30 0.61 1.54 7.62
C LEU A 30 0.66 2.97 7.10
N GLY A 31 0.35 3.17 5.81
CA GLY A 31 0.26 4.49 5.20
C GLY A 31 -0.77 5.40 5.88
N GLY A 32 -1.96 4.89 6.17
CA GLY A 32 -2.98 5.62 6.92
C GLY A 32 -2.54 6.02 8.32
N LEU A 33 -1.87 5.12 9.06
CA LEU A 33 -1.32 5.43 10.39
C LEU A 33 -0.24 6.51 10.34
N LEU A 34 0.63 6.47 9.33
CA LEU A 34 1.62 7.52 9.09
C LEU A 34 0.96 8.88 8.86
N VAL A 35 -0.12 8.95 8.07
CA VAL A 35 -0.86 10.21 7.87
C VAL A 35 -1.39 10.75 9.19
N LEU A 36 -2.00 9.90 10.03
CA LEU A 36 -2.51 10.33 11.34
C LEU A 36 -1.40 10.80 12.27
N ALA A 37 -0.26 10.11 12.30
CA ALA A 37 0.89 10.50 13.11
C ALA A 37 1.49 11.84 12.65
N GLY A 38 1.69 12.02 11.34
CA GLY A 38 2.21 13.27 10.79
C GLY A 38 1.26 14.45 10.99
N PHE A 39 -0.05 14.22 10.89
CA PHE A 39 -1.06 15.22 11.22
C PHE A 39 -1.02 15.63 12.70
N GLY A 40 -0.86 14.67 13.61
CA GLY A 40 -0.69 14.94 15.04
C GLY A 40 0.54 15.81 15.35
N LEU A 41 1.68 15.52 14.71
CA LEU A 41 2.89 16.33 14.84
C LEU A 41 2.69 17.76 14.30
N GLY A 42 2.04 17.90 13.15
CA GLY A 42 1.71 19.20 12.56
C GLY A 42 0.78 20.04 13.46
N LEU A 43 -0.23 19.41 14.07
CA LEU A 43 -1.13 20.07 15.02
C LEU A 43 -0.42 20.53 16.30
N GLN A 44 0.48 19.71 16.85
CA GLN A 44 1.27 20.07 18.03
C GLN A 44 2.15 21.29 17.74
N ALA A 45 2.87 21.28 16.61
CA ALA A 45 3.69 22.40 16.18
C ALA A 45 2.86 23.67 15.96
N TYR A 46 1.67 23.53 15.36
CA TYR A 46 0.75 24.65 15.16
C TYR A 46 0.22 25.25 16.47
N MET A 47 -0.21 24.42 17.42
CA MET A 47 -0.69 24.89 18.73
C MET A 47 0.43 25.59 19.50
N ALA A 48 1.65 25.03 19.47
CA ALA A 48 2.81 25.66 20.09
C ALA A 48 3.15 27.02 19.45
N MET A 49 3.02 27.16 18.13
CA MET A 49 3.18 28.46 17.44
C MET A 49 2.11 29.49 17.83
N SER A 50 0.87 29.04 18.06
CA SER A 50 -0.24 29.92 18.41
C SER A 50 -0.16 30.51 19.82
N ASP A 51 0.58 29.87 20.74
CA ASP A 51 0.67 30.27 22.15
C ASP A 51 1.73 31.37 22.43
N GLY A 52 2.39 31.87 21.37
CA GLY A 52 3.31 33.01 21.44
C GLY A 52 4.70 32.62 21.96
N LEU A 53 5.55 32.13 21.06
CA LEU A 53 6.90 31.69 21.39
C LEU A 53 7.93 32.82 21.45
N LEU A 54 8.98 32.61 22.24
CA LEU A 54 10.23 33.34 22.13
C LEU A 54 10.91 32.98 20.79
N THR A 55 11.52 33.95 20.11
CA THR A 55 12.18 33.78 18.80
C THR A 55 13.17 32.60 18.73
N SER A 56 13.72 32.15 19.86
CA SER A 56 14.64 31.01 19.95
C SER A 56 13.97 29.64 19.73
N GLU A 57 12.66 29.52 19.93
CA GLU A 57 11.96 28.22 19.88
C GLU A 57 11.30 27.98 18.51
N TYR A 58 11.10 29.04 17.71
CA TYR A 58 10.49 29.00 16.39
C TYR A 58 11.11 27.99 15.42
N GLY A 59 12.44 27.80 15.49
CA GLY A 59 13.16 26.84 14.64
C GLY A 59 12.72 25.40 14.90
N ASP A 60 12.65 25.01 16.18
CA ASP A 60 12.31 23.65 16.58
C ASP A 60 10.84 23.31 16.25
N GLN A 61 9.90 24.26 16.40
CA GLN A 61 8.51 24.03 15.97
C GLN A 61 8.37 23.99 14.45
N GLN A 62 9.14 24.79 13.72
CA GLN A 62 9.13 24.75 12.25
C GLN A 62 9.64 23.40 11.73
N ASP A 63 10.67 22.84 12.36
CA ASP A 63 11.18 21.51 12.06
C ASP A 63 10.15 20.42 12.39
N GLN A 64 9.45 20.53 13.52
CA GLN A 64 8.39 19.58 13.89
C GLN A 64 7.19 19.63 12.95
N PHE A 65 6.82 20.82 12.48
CA PHE A 65 5.77 20.99 11.47
C PHE A 65 6.18 20.39 10.12
N ASN A 66 7.42 20.66 9.67
CA ASN A 66 7.95 20.12 8.43
C ASN A 66 8.09 18.59 8.49
N LEU A 67 8.51 18.05 9.63
CA LEU A 67 8.53 16.61 9.88
C LEU A 67 7.11 16.01 9.81
N GLY A 68 6.13 16.67 10.42
CA GLY A 68 4.72 16.26 10.32
C GLY A 68 4.23 16.20 8.87
N LEU A 69 4.54 17.21 8.07
CA LEU A 69 4.26 17.23 6.62
C LEU A 69 4.96 16.10 5.87
N LEU A 70 6.25 15.88 6.12
CA LEU A 70 7.02 14.82 5.48
C LEU A 70 6.41 13.44 5.76
N VAL A 71 6.08 13.17 7.03
CA VAL A 71 5.47 11.91 7.48
C VAL A 71 4.10 11.72 6.82
N MET A 72 3.28 12.77 6.72
CA MET A 72 2.00 12.72 5.99
C MET A 72 2.18 12.39 4.51
N VAL A 73 3.12 13.05 3.83
CA VAL A 73 3.39 12.80 2.40
C VAL A 73 3.81 11.35 2.18
N VAL A 74 4.71 10.81 3.01
CA VAL A 74 5.14 9.41 2.92
C VAL A 74 3.96 8.46 3.14
N GLY A 75 3.11 8.73 4.13
CA GLY A 75 1.91 7.94 4.39
C GLY A 75 0.92 7.93 3.21
N ILE A 76 0.70 9.09 2.59
CA ILE A 76 -0.15 9.22 1.40
C ILE A 76 0.45 8.43 0.23
N LEU A 77 1.75 8.53 -0.01
CA LEU A 77 2.42 7.80 -1.09
C LEU A 77 2.28 6.29 -0.89
N LEU A 78 2.54 5.76 0.30
CA LEU A 78 2.38 4.33 0.59
C LEU A 78 0.93 3.87 0.36
N SER A 79 -0.03 4.66 0.83
CA SER A 79 -1.46 4.36 0.65
C SER A 79 -1.88 4.39 -0.82
N ALA A 80 -1.39 5.37 -1.58
CA ALA A 80 -1.67 5.52 -3.00
C ALA A 80 -1.03 4.39 -3.83
N PHE A 81 0.21 4.01 -3.56
CA PHE A 81 0.86 2.88 -4.24
C PHE A 81 0.14 1.56 -3.98
N SER A 82 -0.33 1.32 -2.75
CA SER A 82 -1.17 0.16 -2.45
C SER A 82 -2.51 0.18 -3.18
N GLY A 83 -3.24 1.31 -3.11
CA GLY A 83 -4.55 1.44 -3.77
C GLY A 83 -4.46 1.31 -5.29
N LEU A 84 -3.45 1.92 -5.90
CA LEU A 84 -3.21 1.86 -7.34
C LEU A 84 -2.74 0.46 -7.78
N GLY A 85 -1.95 -0.22 -6.94
CA GLY A 85 -1.51 -1.61 -7.18
C GLY A 85 -2.67 -2.60 -7.23
N THR A 86 -3.65 -2.47 -6.32
CA THR A 86 -4.86 -3.30 -6.32
C THR A 86 -5.71 -3.08 -7.57
N VAL A 87 -5.90 -1.82 -7.98
CA VAL A 87 -6.66 -1.47 -9.19
C VAL A 87 -5.96 -1.96 -10.46
N MET A 88 -4.63 -1.84 -10.53
CA MET A 88 -3.86 -2.37 -11.67
C MET A 88 -3.97 -3.90 -11.73
N ARG A 89 -3.82 -4.60 -10.60
CA ARG A 89 -3.95 -6.06 -10.56
C ARG A 89 -5.34 -6.53 -11.01
N SER A 90 -6.40 -5.82 -10.62
CA SER A 90 -7.76 -6.16 -11.08
C SER A 90 -7.95 -5.86 -12.57
N ALA A 91 -7.42 -4.75 -13.08
CA ALA A 91 -7.48 -4.41 -14.50
C ALA A 91 -6.71 -5.41 -15.38
N PHE A 92 -5.48 -5.79 -14.98
CA PHE A 92 -4.71 -6.83 -15.67
C PHE A 92 -5.34 -8.21 -15.54
N GLY A 93 -5.91 -8.55 -14.38
CA GLY A 93 -6.64 -9.80 -14.18
C GLY A 93 -7.87 -9.90 -15.09
N ALA A 94 -8.63 -8.81 -15.25
CA ALA A 94 -9.75 -8.76 -16.19
C ALA A 94 -9.29 -8.86 -17.66
N LEU A 95 -8.18 -8.22 -18.00
CA LEU A 95 -7.61 -8.26 -19.37
C LEU A 95 -7.05 -9.64 -19.74
N LEU A 96 -6.38 -10.31 -18.80
CA LEU A 96 -5.75 -11.62 -19.00
C LEU A 96 -6.74 -12.78 -18.82
N GLY A 97 -7.74 -12.64 -17.95
CA GLY A 97 -8.79 -13.62 -17.71
C GLY A 97 -9.98 -13.55 -18.67
N GLY A 98 -10.15 -12.44 -19.38
CA GLY A 98 -11.27 -12.20 -20.32
C GLY A 98 -11.09 -12.77 -21.73
N GLY A 99 -10.23 -13.79 -21.91
CA GLY A 99 -9.90 -14.38 -23.22
C GLY A 99 -10.34 -15.82 -23.43
N GLY A 100 -11.30 -16.32 -22.65
CA GLY A 100 -11.77 -17.70 -22.72
C GLY A 100 -13.29 -17.81 -22.68
N ASP A 101 -13.94 -17.40 -23.76
CA ASP A 101 -15.27 -17.87 -24.18
C ASP A 101 -15.14 -18.46 -25.59
#